data_AF-A0A7Y3AJU5-F1
#
_entry.id   AF-A0A7Y3AJU5-F1
#
_cell.length_a   1.000
_cell.length_b   1.000
_cell.length_c   1.000
_cell.angle_alpha   90.00
_cell.angle_beta   90.00
_cell.angle_gamma   90.00
#
_symmetry.space_group_name_H-M   'P 1'
#
loop_
_entity.id
_entity.type
_entity.pdbx_description
1 polymer ?
#
loop_
_entity_poly.entity_id
_entity_poly.type
_entity_poly.pdbx_seq_one_letter_code
_entity_poly.pdbx_strand_id
1 'polypeptide(L)'
;MEQYDNGASSKRRLQKKSKAIIVFPILLVIIAIFAILYLVFPEPIKQLRATFLKPAIEEQTIEPQVAKPEIDADQQNNNLVESSPGNDVDPADQQLAMGTLPAPSTNRDLEKELSETTSSAVCERRADTIEQFFSTLDSRPYIERFKIGEKSSSYFPQLIQKLVDNPPVVTGEMNDIFTILQNTAHFFRIIGKKNIVILKGILDQEKATFEATLADFYQLTNNPECMQEQFNLKISDDSLYSYAGFFLNTMGGRLYLFRRDSMSRMIVNYYAILTIDLANREGRNKYGVEIDTAIDRLIGDIESSSIDLKMRETYLDTLYNLKVKYQ
;
A
#
# COMPACT_ATOMS: atom_id res chain seq x y z
N MET A 1 75.17 48.10 13.90
CA MET A 1 74.65 47.33 15.04
C MET A 1 73.14 47.34 14.87
N GLU A 2 72.42 46.27 14.59
CA GLU A 2 72.61 44.83 14.82
C GLU A 2 72.06 44.00 13.64
N GLN A 3 72.49 42.73 13.62
CA GLN A 3 72.30 41.68 12.62
C GLN A 3 70.97 40.90 12.79
N TYR A 4 70.78 39.93 11.86
CA TYR A 4 69.94 38.71 11.89
C TYR A 4 68.50 38.85 11.36
N ASP A 5 67.95 37.95 10.53
CA ASP A 5 68.43 36.73 9.86
C ASP A 5 67.45 36.37 8.72
N ASN A 6 67.91 35.44 7.89
CA ASN A 6 67.32 34.80 6.73
C ASN A 6 65.98 34.07 6.98
N GLY A 7 65.12 34.10 5.95
CA GLY A 7 63.96 33.21 5.83
C GLY A 7 63.68 32.88 4.37
N ALA A 8 64.39 31.89 3.82
CA ALA A 8 64.21 31.37 2.47
C ALA A 8 62.85 30.65 2.31
N SER A 9 62.02 31.10 1.37
CA SER A 9 60.79 30.41 0.95
C SER A 9 60.96 29.81 -0.45
N SER A 10 61.22 28.50 -0.48
CA SER A 10 61.31 27.68 -1.69
C SER A 10 59.91 27.48 -2.31
N LYS A 11 59.63 28.17 -3.42
CA LYS A 11 58.46 27.91 -4.27
C LYS A 11 58.61 26.59 -5.03
N ARG A 12 58.03 25.50 -4.54
CA ARG A 12 57.82 24.26 -5.31
C ARG A 12 56.72 24.48 -6.36
N ARG A 13 57.09 24.61 -7.64
CA ARG A 13 56.18 24.51 -8.79
C ARG A 13 55.74 23.06 -8.96
N LEU A 14 54.49 22.74 -8.60
CA LEU A 14 53.83 21.48 -8.96
C LEU A 14 53.42 21.55 -10.43
N GLN A 15 54.09 20.76 -11.29
CA GLN A 15 53.67 20.50 -12.65
C GLN A 15 52.34 19.73 -12.66
N LYS A 16 51.27 20.41 -13.07
CA LYS A 16 49.96 19.82 -13.33
C LYS A 16 50.03 18.98 -14.61
N LYS A 17 50.35 17.69 -14.50
CA LYS A 17 50.22 16.75 -15.63
C LYS A 17 48.75 16.70 -16.08
N SER A 18 48.55 17.04 -17.35
CA SER A 18 47.24 17.11 -18.01
C SER A 18 46.55 15.75 -17.98
N LYS A 19 45.39 15.69 -17.32
CA LYS A 19 44.49 14.51 -17.29
C LYS A 19 43.88 14.17 -18.66
N ALA A 20 44.13 14.97 -19.71
CA ALA A 20 43.56 14.77 -21.04
C ALA A 20 44.06 13.48 -21.74
N ILE A 21 45.24 12.97 -21.38
CA ILE A 21 45.84 11.80 -22.04
C ILE A 21 45.13 10.49 -21.67
N ILE A 22 44.44 10.43 -20.52
CA ILE A 22 43.77 9.20 -20.06
C ILE A 22 42.29 9.13 -20.51
N VAL A 23 41.67 10.25 -20.85
CA VAL A 23 40.24 10.28 -21.22
C VAL A 23 40.00 9.71 -22.63
N PHE A 24 40.94 9.95 -23.56
CA PHE A 24 40.82 9.50 -24.94
C PHE A 24 40.74 7.96 -25.13
N PRO A 25 41.58 7.13 -24.47
CA PRO A 25 41.45 5.67 -24.62
C PRO A 25 40.15 5.11 -24.03
N ILE A 26 39.62 5.71 -22.96
CA ILE A 26 38.35 5.27 -22.34
C ILE A 26 37.18 5.53 -23.28
N LEU A 27 37.16 6.69 -23.95
CA LEU A 27 36.12 7.03 -24.93
C LEU A 27 36.14 6.04 -26.12
N LEU A 28 37.33 5.66 -26.61
CA LEU A 28 37.46 4.68 -27.69
C LEU A 28 36.95 3.29 -27.30
N VAL A 29 37.19 2.85 -26.06
CA VAL A 29 36.67 1.57 -25.55
C VAL A 29 35.14 1.59 -25.47
N ILE A 30 34.54 2.70 -25.03
CA ILE A 30 33.08 2.84 -24.98
C ILE A 30 32.47 2.77 -26.38
N ILE A 31 33.05 3.50 -27.35
CA ILE A 31 32.59 3.48 -28.74
C ILE A 31 32.70 2.07 -29.34
N ALA A 32 33.79 1.36 -29.07
CA ALA A 32 33.97 -0.02 -29.52
C ALA A 32 32.92 -0.97 -28.92
N ILE A 33 32.60 -0.83 -27.63
CA ILE A 33 31.54 -1.63 -26.98
C ILE A 33 30.18 -1.36 -27.62
N PHE A 34 29.84 -0.09 -27.89
CA PHE A 34 28.58 0.26 -28.56
C PHE A 34 28.53 -0.26 -30.01
N ALA A 35 29.63 -0.22 -30.75
CA ALA A 35 29.71 -0.77 -32.10
C ALA A 35 29.55 -2.30 -32.12
N ILE A 36 30.15 -3.01 -31.15
CA ILE A 36 29.99 -4.45 -30.99
C ILE A 36 28.54 -4.80 -30.60
N LEU A 37 27.95 -4.06 -29.65
CA LEU A 37 26.54 -4.24 -29.28
C LEU A 37 25.60 -4.01 -30.47
N TYR A 38 25.88 -3.01 -31.30
CA TYR A 38 25.11 -2.73 -32.52
C TYR A 38 25.21 -3.86 -33.56
N LEU A 39 26.41 -4.43 -33.75
CA LEU A 39 26.62 -5.55 -34.68
C LEU A 39 26.00 -6.87 -34.18
N VAL A 40 26.02 -7.12 -32.87
CA VAL A 40 25.51 -8.37 -32.28
C VAL A 40 23.99 -8.33 -32.08
N PHE A 41 23.40 -7.16 -31.86
CA PHE A 41 21.97 -6.99 -31.62
C PHE A 41 21.36 -5.91 -32.54
N PRO A 42 21.10 -6.20 -33.83
CA PRO A 42 20.55 -5.22 -34.78
C PRO A 42 19.05 -4.90 -34.60
N GLU A 43 18.32 -5.67 -33.79
CA GLU A 43 16.85 -5.58 -33.67
C GLU A 43 16.24 -4.56 -32.67
N PRO A 44 16.93 -3.96 -31.67
CA PRO A 44 16.25 -3.16 -30.64
C PRO A 44 15.80 -1.76 -31.10
N ILE A 45 16.27 -1.26 -32.26
CA ILE A 45 15.95 0.10 -32.71
C ILE A 45 14.61 0.18 -33.47
N LYS A 46 14.14 -0.93 -34.08
CA LYS A 46 12.84 -0.94 -34.78
C LYS A 46 11.66 -0.83 -33.81
N GLN A 47 11.77 -1.39 -32.61
CA GLN A 47 10.73 -1.31 -31.59
C GLN A 47 10.58 0.10 -31.00
N LEU A 48 11.69 0.85 -30.83
CA LEU A 48 11.61 2.23 -30.36
C LEU A 48 10.88 3.16 -31.36
N ARG A 49 10.95 2.91 -32.68
CA ARG A 49 10.20 3.72 -33.66
C ARG A 49 8.69 3.46 -33.62
N ALA A 50 8.27 2.24 -33.33
CA ALA A 50 6.86 1.86 -33.27
C ALA A 50 6.14 2.47 -32.05
N THR A 51 6.86 2.75 -30.96
CA THR A 51 6.28 3.33 -29.74
C THR A 51 6.15 4.85 -29.81
N PHE A 52 6.94 5.54 -30.63
CA PHE A 52 7.00 7.01 -30.64
C PHE A 52 6.25 7.70 -31.80
N LEU A 53 5.74 6.97 -32.80
CA LEU A 53 5.08 7.56 -33.98
C LEU A 53 3.75 6.85 -34.33
N LYS A 54 2.86 6.65 -33.34
CA LYS A 54 1.46 6.32 -33.63
C LYS A 54 0.57 7.49 -33.22
N PRO A 55 0.14 8.36 -34.15
CA PRO A 55 -0.87 9.37 -33.84
C PRO A 55 -2.21 8.66 -33.61
N ALA A 56 -2.85 8.99 -32.50
CA ALA A 56 -4.23 8.60 -32.21
C ALA A 56 -5.17 9.54 -32.97
N ILE A 57 -5.98 9.02 -33.89
CA ILE A 57 -7.30 9.51 -34.34
C ILE A 57 -7.89 8.43 -35.27
N GLU A 58 -9.05 7.87 -34.89
CA GLU A 58 -10.22 7.47 -35.71
C GLU A 58 -11.15 6.68 -34.75
N GLU A 59 -12.11 7.34 -34.09
CA GLU A 59 -13.44 7.76 -34.57
C GLU A 59 -14.44 6.58 -34.57
N GLN A 60 -15.18 6.46 -33.45
CA GLN A 60 -16.37 5.60 -33.34
C GLN A 60 -17.61 6.42 -33.67
N THR A 61 -18.19 6.15 -34.83
CA THR A 61 -19.52 6.61 -35.24
C THR A 61 -20.59 5.89 -34.43
N ILE A 62 -21.35 6.65 -33.63
CA ILE A 62 -22.55 6.15 -32.93
C ILE A 62 -23.77 6.40 -33.82
N GLU A 63 -24.49 5.34 -34.14
CA GLU A 63 -25.80 5.36 -34.80
C GLU A 63 -26.91 5.30 -33.74
N PRO A 64 -27.97 6.14 -33.78
CA PRO A 64 -28.99 6.18 -32.73
C PRO A 64 -30.18 5.25 -33.05
N GLN A 65 -30.53 4.37 -32.11
CA GLN A 65 -31.80 3.64 -32.14
C GLN A 65 -32.81 4.23 -31.16
N VAL A 66 -33.96 4.60 -31.73
CA VAL A 66 -35.18 5.08 -31.09
C VAL A 66 -36.18 3.92 -31.04
N ALA A 67 -36.71 3.56 -29.86
CA ALA A 67 -37.98 2.83 -29.76
C ALA A 67 -38.68 3.01 -28.39
N LYS A 68 -39.73 3.83 -28.47
CA LYS A 68 -41.04 3.92 -27.77
C LYS A 68 -41.45 2.86 -26.71
N PRO A 69 -42.17 3.27 -25.64
CA PRO A 69 -42.72 2.37 -24.62
C PRO A 69 -44.14 1.87 -24.97
N GLU A 70 -44.46 0.66 -24.50
CA GLU A 70 -45.80 0.05 -24.56
C GLU A 70 -46.30 -0.20 -23.13
N ILE A 71 -47.51 0.28 -22.87
CA ILE A 71 -48.29 0.14 -21.64
C ILE A 71 -49.20 -1.06 -21.87
N ASP A 72 -49.33 -1.96 -20.90
CA ASP A 72 -50.59 -2.67 -20.71
C ASP A 72 -50.86 -2.99 -19.24
N ALA A 73 -52.14 -2.91 -18.90
CA ALA A 73 -52.71 -2.89 -17.56
C ALA A 73 -53.40 -4.22 -17.20
N ASP A 74 -53.82 -4.27 -15.92
CA ASP A 74 -54.80 -5.18 -15.30
C ASP A 74 -54.34 -6.60 -14.91
N GLN A 75 -54.37 -6.93 -13.60
CA GLN A 75 -55.61 -7.20 -12.89
C GLN A 75 -55.48 -7.16 -11.35
N GLN A 76 -56.59 -6.72 -10.75
CA GLN A 76 -57.01 -6.61 -9.35
C GLN A 76 -56.85 -7.94 -8.56
N ASN A 77 -56.85 -8.02 -7.22
CA ASN A 77 -57.98 -7.65 -6.36
C ASN A 77 -57.68 -7.87 -4.85
N ASN A 78 -58.03 -6.87 -4.04
CA ASN A 78 -58.68 -6.87 -2.72
C ASN A 78 -58.30 -7.85 -1.59
N ASN A 79 -57.95 -7.30 -0.42
CA ASN A 79 -58.97 -7.01 0.62
C ASN A 79 -58.42 -6.12 1.76
N LEU A 80 -59.14 -5.04 2.04
CA LEU A 80 -59.11 -4.27 3.28
C LEU A 80 -59.82 -5.07 4.38
N VAL A 81 -59.34 -4.99 5.63
CA VAL A 81 -60.20 -4.62 6.78
C VAL A 81 -59.38 -3.80 7.78
N GLU A 82 -59.99 -2.67 8.12
CA GLU A 82 -59.68 -1.58 9.01
C GLU A 82 -59.97 -1.95 10.48
N SER A 83 -59.16 -1.48 11.43
CA SER A 83 -59.63 -0.90 12.70
C SER A 83 -58.47 -0.47 13.60
N SER A 84 -58.34 0.85 13.76
CA SER A 84 -57.85 1.47 15.00
C SER A 84 -59.09 1.84 15.83
N PRO A 85 -59.01 1.97 17.16
CA PRO A 85 -58.65 3.28 17.71
C PRO A 85 -57.83 3.22 19.02
N GLY A 86 -57.12 4.32 19.30
CA GLY A 86 -56.42 4.54 20.56
C GLY A 86 -57.31 5.01 21.71
N ASN A 87 -56.70 5.15 22.90
CA ASN A 87 -56.77 6.32 23.76
C ASN A 87 -55.87 6.17 25.00
N ASP A 88 -55.41 7.34 25.45
CA ASP A 88 -54.53 7.67 26.57
C ASP A 88 -54.99 7.20 27.95
N VAL A 89 -54.08 7.12 28.93
CA VAL A 89 -54.05 7.95 30.16
C VAL A 89 -52.75 7.70 30.97
N ASP A 90 -52.23 8.84 31.44
CA ASP A 90 -51.11 9.24 32.32
C ASP A 90 -50.82 8.45 33.65
N PRO A 91 -49.71 8.81 34.34
CA PRO A 91 -49.04 8.04 35.39
C PRO A 91 -49.42 8.46 36.81
N ALA A 92 -49.27 7.52 37.76
CA ALA A 92 -48.87 7.79 39.14
C ALA A 92 -48.65 6.46 39.86
N ASP A 93 -47.44 6.25 40.40
CA ASP A 93 -47.26 5.72 41.76
C ASP A 93 -45.78 5.85 42.16
N GLN A 94 -45.51 6.90 42.94
CA GLN A 94 -44.34 7.00 43.80
C GLN A 94 -44.77 6.59 45.22
N GLN A 95 -44.10 5.57 45.78
CA GLN A 95 -43.49 5.57 47.13
C GLN A 95 -43.29 4.12 47.60
N LEU A 96 -42.04 3.73 47.87
CA LEU A 96 -41.56 3.32 49.21
C LEU A 96 -40.15 2.67 49.13
N ALA A 97 -39.20 3.38 49.72
CA ALA A 97 -38.21 2.93 50.70
C ALA A 97 -37.29 1.71 50.42
N MET A 98 -35.99 2.05 50.41
CA MET A 98 -34.89 1.36 51.11
C MET A 98 -34.68 -0.14 50.81
N GLY A 99 -33.86 -0.40 49.78
CA GLY A 99 -33.10 -1.63 49.63
C GLY A 99 -31.66 -1.30 49.26
N THR A 100 -30.73 -1.64 50.15
CA THR A 100 -29.28 -1.46 50.03
C THR A 100 -28.75 -1.99 48.69
N LEU A 101 -28.10 -1.13 47.90
CA LEU A 101 -27.28 -1.50 46.75
C LEU A 101 -26.05 -2.29 47.22
N PRO A 102 -25.82 -3.54 46.78
CA PRO A 102 -24.49 -4.09 46.70
C PRO A 102 -23.81 -3.55 45.43
N ALA A 103 -22.54 -3.17 45.56
CA ALA A 103 -21.71 -2.64 44.49
C ALA A 103 -21.64 -3.57 43.25
N PRO A 104 -21.55 -3.03 42.02
CA PRO A 104 -21.23 -3.83 40.84
C PRO A 104 -19.71 -3.97 40.75
N SER A 105 -19.15 -5.00 41.38
CA SER A 105 -17.72 -5.29 41.30
C SER A 105 -17.45 -6.77 41.06
N THR A 106 -18.05 -7.32 39.99
CA THR A 106 -17.69 -8.67 39.46
C THR A 106 -18.01 -8.85 37.97
N ASN A 107 -17.94 -7.80 37.14
CA ASN A 107 -18.13 -7.95 35.68
C ASN A 107 -16.85 -7.78 34.85
N ARG A 108 -15.76 -7.24 35.43
CA ARG A 108 -14.53 -6.97 34.67
C ARG A 108 -13.78 -8.23 34.23
N ASP A 109 -13.79 -9.29 35.03
CA ASP A 109 -13.05 -10.51 34.71
C ASP A 109 -13.79 -11.37 33.67
N LEU A 110 -15.14 -11.37 33.70
CA LEU A 110 -15.96 -12.03 32.68
C LEU A 110 -15.97 -11.29 31.34
N GLU A 111 -16.00 -9.95 31.34
CA GLU A 111 -15.87 -9.16 30.11
C GLU A 111 -14.48 -9.30 29.49
N LYS A 112 -13.45 -9.43 30.32
CA LYS A 112 -12.07 -9.62 29.86
C LYS A 112 -11.85 -11.03 29.28
N GLU A 113 -12.33 -12.08 29.95
CA GLU A 113 -12.27 -13.45 29.40
C GLU A 113 -13.10 -13.61 28.11
N LEU A 114 -14.28 -12.97 28.02
CA LEU A 114 -15.12 -13.05 26.82
C LEU A 114 -14.55 -12.21 25.66
N SER A 115 -13.94 -11.05 25.96
CA SER A 115 -13.23 -10.22 24.97
C SER A 115 -11.93 -10.86 24.50
N GLU A 116 -11.16 -11.49 25.38
CA GLU A 116 -9.92 -12.22 25.05
C GLU A 116 -10.23 -13.49 24.23
N THR A 117 -11.27 -14.24 24.58
CA THR A 117 -11.69 -15.44 23.82
C THR A 117 -12.17 -15.09 22.40
N THR A 118 -12.92 -13.99 22.28
CA THR A 118 -13.42 -13.53 20.96
C THR A 118 -12.27 -12.95 20.11
N SER A 119 -11.35 -12.22 20.73
CA SER A 119 -10.16 -11.67 20.05
C SER A 119 -9.22 -12.78 19.56
N SER A 120 -8.95 -13.80 20.39
CA SER A 120 -8.12 -14.96 20.04
C SER A 120 -8.72 -15.74 18.88
N ALA A 121 -10.03 -16.03 18.92
CA ALA A 121 -10.70 -16.77 17.85
C ALA A 121 -10.70 -16.02 16.50
N VAL A 122 -10.82 -14.69 16.53
CA VAL A 122 -10.71 -13.85 15.31
C VAL A 122 -9.29 -13.79 14.79
N CYS A 123 -8.29 -13.72 15.68
CA CYS A 123 -6.87 -13.82 15.33
C CYS A 123 -6.57 -15.14 14.62
N GLU A 124 -6.92 -16.28 15.24
CA GLU A 124 -6.65 -17.62 14.71
C GLU A 124 -7.24 -17.79 13.31
N ARG A 125 -8.51 -17.41 13.10
CA ARG A 125 -9.17 -17.55 11.81
C ARG A 125 -8.48 -16.76 10.68
N ARG A 126 -8.01 -15.55 10.98
CA ARG A 126 -7.29 -14.71 10.00
C ARG A 126 -5.88 -15.23 9.76
N ALA A 127 -5.20 -15.68 10.81
CA ALA A 127 -3.89 -16.31 10.71
C ALA A 127 -3.96 -17.58 9.84
N ASP A 128 -4.97 -18.43 10.04
CA ASP A 128 -5.23 -19.63 9.23
C ASP A 128 -5.42 -19.29 7.75
N THR A 129 -6.13 -18.20 7.44
CA THR A 129 -6.35 -17.76 6.05
C THR A 129 -5.03 -17.37 5.37
N ILE A 130 -4.15 -16.70 6.10
CA ILE A 130 -2.82 -16.31 5.60
C ILE A 130 -1.88 -17.52 5.50
N GLU A 131 -1.91 -18.42 6.47
CA GLU A 131 -1.12 -19.66 6.42
C GLU A 131 -1.59 -20.56 5.26
N GLN A 132 -2.90 -20.63 5.00
CA GLN A 132 -3.45 -21.32 3.84
C GLN A 132 -2.99 -20.67 2.53
N PHE A 133 -2.88 -19.35 2.47
CA PHE A 133 -2.30 -18.66 1.32
C PHE A 133 -0.83 -19.06 1.13
N PHE A 134 0.00 -19.07 2.17
CA PHE A 134 1.39 -19.51 2.06
C PHE A 134 1.54 -20.98 1.66
N SER A 135 0.73 -21.87 2.23
CA SER A 135 0.67 -23.28 1.84
C SER A 135 0.25 -23.45 0.38
N THR A 136 -0.71 -22.63 -0.08
CA THR A 136 -1.11 -22.60 -1.49
C THR A 136 0.05 -22.17 -2.37
N LEU A 137 0.79 -21.12 -2.00
CA LEU A 137 1.98 -20.67 -2.74
C LEU A 137 3.02 -21.80 -2.86
N ASP A 138 3.33 -22.49 -1.77
CA ASP A 138 4.31 -23.58 -1.77
C ASP A 138 3.92 -24.73 -2.73
N SER A 139 2.63 -24.91 -3.02
CA SER A 139 2.13 -25.90 -3.99
C SER A 139 2.15 -25.43 -5.45
N ARG A 140 2.39 -24.14 -5.72
CA ARG A 140 2.28 -23.59 -7.08
C ARG A 140 3.51 -23.95 -7.93
N PRO A 141 3.33 -24.46 -9.16
CA PRO A 141 4.45 -24.78 -10.05
C PRO A 141 5.34 -23.57 -10.40
N TYR A 142 4.80 -22.35 -10.38
CA TYR A 142 5.59 -21.17 -10.69
C TYR A 142 6.54 -20.77 -9.54
N ILE A 143 6.25 -21.16 -8.29
CA ILE A 143 7.09 -20.88 -7.12
C ILE A 143 8.37 -21.71 -7.14
N GLU A 144 8.29 -22.96 -7.61
CA GLU A 144 9.47 -23.84 -7.76
C GLU A 144 10.59 -23.20 -8.59
N ARG A 145 10.22 -22.41 -9.61
CA ARG A 145 11.17 -21.69 -10.48
C ARG A 145 12.03 -20.67 -9.73
N PHE A 146 11.54 -20.15 -8.61
CA PHE A 146 12.26 -19.20 -7.77
C PHE A 146 13.26 -19.85 -6.82
N LYS A 147 13.19 -21.18 -6.64
CA LYS A 147 14.08 -21.95 -5.76
C LYS A 147 14.16 -21.31 -4.37
N ILE A 148 13.00 -21.06 -3.78
CA ILE A 148 12.89 -20.62 -2.38
C ILE A 148 13.32 -21.83 -1.54
N GLY A 149 14.37 -21.67 -0.72
CA GLY A 149 14.99 -22.77 0.03
C GLY A 149 14.28 -23.12 1.34
N GLU A 150 13.17 -22.44 1.63
CA GLU A 150 12.39 -22.54 2.86
C GLU A 150 10.90 -22.35 2.52
N LYS A 151 10.00 -22.65 3.46
CA LYS A 151 8.55 -22.50 3.27
C LYS A 151 8.16 -21.03 3.13
N SER A 152 7.11 -20.75 2.35
CA SER A 152 6.57 -19.40 2.17
C SER A 152 6.20 -18.73 3.49
N SER A 153 5.64 -19.49 4.45
CA SER A 153 5.25 -18.98 5.77
C SER A 153 6.41 -18.58 6.68
N SER A 154 7.65 -18.96 6.36
CA SER A 154 8.84 -18.41 7.03
C SER A 154 9.51 -17.34 6.18
N TYR A 155 9.60 -17.58 4.87
CA TYR A 155 10.31 -16.71 3.93
C TYR A 155 9.72 -15.29 3.86
N PHE A 156 8.41 -15.16 3.65
CA PHE A 156 7.79 -13.84 3.45
C PHE A 156 7.72 -13.01 4.73
N PRO A 157 7.36 -13.57 5.90
CA PRO A 157 7.46 -12.83 7.15
C PRO A 157 8.86 -12.28 7.41
N GLN A 158 9.93 -13.03 7.15
CA GLN A 158 11.29 -12.51 7.29
C GLN A 158 11.58 -11.32 6.35
N LEU A 159 11.02 -11.31 5.14
CA LEU A 159 11.15 -10.17 4.22
C LEU A 159 10.36 -8.95 4.69
N ILE A 160 9.15 -9.17 5.21
CA ILE A 160 8.31 -8.12 5.79
C ILE A 160 9.03 -7.52 7.00
N GLN A 161 9.58 -8.34 7.89
CA GLN A 161 10.33 -7.85 9.04
C GLN A 161 11.52 -7.00 8.62
N LYS A 162 12.30 -7.43 7.63
CA LYS A 162 13.41 -6.61 7.08
C LYS A 162 12.95 -5.25 6.58
N LEU A 163 11.78 -5.17 5.95
CA LEU A 163 11.20 -3.91 5.48
C LEU A 163 10.76 -3.03 6.65
N VAL A 164 10.07 -3.60 7.62
CA VAL A 164 9.60 -2.90 8.83
C VAL A 164 10.78 -2.35 9.63
N ASP A 165 11.84 -3.13 9.81
CA ASP A 165 13.06 -2.72 10.51
C ASP A 165 13.85 -1.61 9.78
N ASN A 166 13.53 -1.36 8.50
CA ASN A 166 14.20 -0.39 7.66
C ASN A 166 13.16 0.50 6.95
N PRO A 167 12.48 1.41 7.67
CA PRO A 167 11.47 2.27 7.06
C PRO A 167 12.07 3.28 6.06
N PRO A 168 11.30 3.71 5.05
CA PRO A 168 11.71 4.75 4.11
C PRO A 168 11.71 6.15 4.76
N VAL A 169 12.30 7.13 4.07
CA VAL A 169 12.26 8.54 4.49
C VAL A 169 10.98 9.17 3.96
N VAL A 170 10.14 9.74 4.84
CA VAL A 170 8.80 10.25 4.46
C VAL A 170 8.79 11.76 4.19
N THR A 171 9.58 12.54 4.93
CA THR A 171 9.62 14.00 4.82
C THR A 171 10.93 14.48 4.23
N GLY A 172 10.89 15.66 3.60
CA GLY A 172 12.09 16.31 3.08
C GLY A 172 12.75 15.58 1.91
N GLU A 173 12.06 14.64 1.26
CA GLU A 173 12.60 13.90 0.12
C GLU A 173 13.09 14.84 -0.98
N MET A 174 12.32 15.88 -1.31
CA MET A 174 12.66 16.86 -2.36
C MET A 174 13.80 17.81 -1.97
N ASN A 175 14.19 17.86 -0.69
CA ASN A 175 15.26 18.74 -0.23
C ASN A 175 16.65 18.18 -0.53
N ASP A 176 16.75 16.89 -0.84
CA ASP A 176 18.00 16.19 -1.05
C ASP A 176 17.88 15.11 -2.14
N ILE A 177 18.67 15.25 -3.19
CA ILE A 177 18.74 14.31 -4.32
C ILE A 177 19.13 12.90 -3.83
N PHE A 178 19.98 12.78 -2.81
CA PHE A 178 20.36 11.48 -2.27
C PHE A 178 19.15 10.78 -1.63
N THR A 179 18.32 11.52 -0.90
CA THR A 179 17.07 11.01 -0.31
C THR A 179 16.08 10.55 -1.38
N ILE A 180 15.91 11.32 -2.48
CA ILE A 180 15.09 10.89 -3.64
C ILE A 180 15.59 9.55 -4.18
N LEU A 181 16.90 9.42 -4.39
CA LEU A 181 17.50 8.20 -4.94
C LEU A 181 17.34 7.02 -3.97
N GLN A 182 17.55 7.26 -2.67
CA GLN A 182 17.38 6.26 -1.62
C GLN A 182 15.94 5.73 -1.57
N ASN A 183 14.96 6.63 -1.58
CA ASN A 183 13.55 6.27 -1.60
C ASN A 183 13.15 5.55 -2.89
N THR A 184 13.65 6.00 -4.05
CA THR A 184 13.37 5.37 -5.35
C THR A 184 13.91 3.95 -5.46
N ALA A 185 14.98 3.62 -4.74
CA ALA A 185 15.60 2.31 -4.70
C ALA A 185 15.30 1.52 -3.41
N HIS A 186 14.42 2.02 -2.54
CA HIS A 186 14.21 1.52 -1.17
C HIS A 186 14.04 0.00 -1.10
N PHE A 187 13.02 -0.55 -1.76
CA PHE A 187 12.75 -1.98 -1.72
C PHE A 187 13.88 -2.82 -2.31
N PHE A 188 14.53 -2.35 -3.38
CA PHE A 188 15.68 -3.04 -3.97
C PHE A 188 16.87 -3.07 -3.02
N ARG A 189 17.09 -2.01 -2.24
CA ARG A 189 18.19 -1.91 -1.27
C ARG A 189 17.96 -2.82 -0.07
N ILE A 190 16.72 -2.90 0.44
CA ILE A 190 16.41 -3.64 1.67
C ILE A 190 16.26 -5.13 1.42
N ILE A 191 15.41 -5.52 0.45
CA ILE A 191 15.11 -6.94 0.21
C ILE A 191 15.82 -7.48 -1.04
N GLY A 192 16.49 -6.66 -1.84
CA GLY A 192 17.31 -7.16 -2.95
C GLY A 192 16.51 -7.54 -4.20
N LYS A 193 17.19 -7.51 -5.35
CA LYS A 193 16.58 -7.78 -6.67
C LYS A 193 15.90 -9.15 -6.76
N LYS A 194 16.49 -10.21 -6.20
CA LYS A 194 15.92 -11.57 -6.25
C LYS A 194 14.51 -11.58 -5.65
N ASN A 195 14.36 -11.01 -4.46
CA ASN A 195 13.10 -11.04 -3.72
C ASN A 195 12.05 -10.14 -4.40
N ILE A 196 12.46 -9.02 -5.01
CA ILE A 196 11.56 -8.19 -5.83
C ILE A 196 11.00 -8.95 -7.03
N VAL A 197 11.83 -9.76 -7.71
CA VAL A 197 11.37 -10.58 -8.84
C VAL A 197 10.39 -11.65 -8.39
N ILE A 198 10.63 -12.27 -7.23
CA ILE A 198 9.73 -13.27 -6.63
C ILE A 198 8.38 -12.64 -6.29
N LEU A 199 8.39 -11.54 -5.52
CA LEU A 199 7.17 -10.83 -5.11
C LEU A 199 6.38 -10.34 -6.32
N LYS A 200 7.05 -9.81 -7.35
CA LYS A 200 6.38 -9.45 -8.60
C LYS A 200 5.72 -10.66 -9.24
N GLY A 201 6.42 -11.79 -9.34
CA GLY A 201 5.88 -13.02 -9.90
C GLY A 201 4.64 -13.52 -9.16
N ILE A 202 4.60 -13.39 -7.84
CA ILE A 202 3.43 -13.76 -7.02
C ILE A 202 2.26 -12.80 -7.27
N LEU A 203 2.51 -11.49 -7.23
CA LEU A 203 1.46 -10.48 -7.49
C LEU A 203 0.87 -10.63 -8.89
N ASP A 204 1.68 -11.00 -9.88
CA ASP A 204 1.21 -11.21 -11.25
C ASP A 204 0.31 -12.46 -11.38
N GLN A 205 0.48 -13.47 -10.53
CA GLN A 205 -0.21 -14.78 -10.61
C GLN A 205 -1.37 -14.95 -9.61
N GLU A 206 -1.30 -14.36 -8.42
CA GLU A 206 -2.28 -14.54 -7.34
C GLU A 206 -3.25 -13.36 -7.21
N LYS A 207 -3.55 -12.67 -8.31
CA LYS A 207 -4.44 -11.49 -8.32
C LYS A 207 -5.81 -11.75 -7.69
N ALA A 208 -6.34 -12.95 -7.90
CA ALA A 208 -7.69 -13.33 -7.43
C ALA A 208 -7.80 -13.44 -5.90
N THR A 209 -6.70 -13.75 -5.21
CA THR A 209 -6.65 -13.94 -3.76
C THR A 209 -5.97 -12.77 -3.06
N PHE A 210 -5.11 -12.04 -3.77
CA PHE A 210 -4.32 -10.92 -3.25
C PHE A 210 -5.14 -9.91 -2.44
N GLU A 211 -6.30 -9.50 -2.97
CA GLU A 211 -7.16 -8.51 -2.32
C GLU A 211 -7.64 -8.99 -0.93
N ALA A 212 -8.17 -10.21 -0.85
CA ALA A 212 -8.65 -10.78 0.41
C ALA A 212 -7.50 -11.03 1.39
N THR A 213 -6.39 -11.59 0.92
CA THR A 213 -5.21 -11.84 1.76
C THR A 213 -4.64 -10.56 2.34
N LEU A 214 -4.58 -9.47 1.56
CA LEU A 214 -4.10 -8.18 2.06
C LEU A 214 -5.07 -7.56 3.07
N ALA A 215 -6.38 -7.75 2.89
CA ALA A 215 -7.38 -7.32 3.86
C ALA A 215 -7.21 -8.03 5.21
N ASP A 216 -7.05 -9.36 5.21
CA ASP A 216 -6.82 -10.12 6.43
C ASP A 216 -5.49 -9.75 7.09
N PHE A 217 -4.43 -9.59 6.29
CA PHE A 217 -3.13 -9.16 6.80
C PHE A 217 -3.21 -7.77 7.44
N TYR A 218 -3.91 -6.81 6.82
CA TYR A 218 -4.12 -5.49 7.39
C TYR A 218 -4.88 -5.56 8.71
N GLN A 219 -5.95 -6.37 8.79
CA GLN A 219 -6.70 -6.53 10.04
C GLN A 219 -5.85 -7.14 11.16
N LEU A 220 -4.95 -8.09 10.84
CA LEU A 220 -4.02 -8.64 11.82
C LEU A 220 -3.01 -7.62 12.36
N THR A 221 -2.72 -6.54 11.63
CA THR A 221 -1.83 -5.49 12.16
C THR A 221 -2.39 -4.80 13.41
N ASN A 222 -3.72 -4.84 13.62
CA ASN A 222 -4.34 -4.34 14.84
C ASN A 222 -4.15 -5.28 16.07
N ASN A 223 -3.62 -6.48 15.86
CA ASN A 223 -3.36 -7.48 16.89
C ASN A 223 -1.88 -7.89 16.86
N PRO A 224 -0.96 -7.07 17.41
CA PRO A 224 0.48 -7.30 17.30
C PRO A 224 0.95 -8.60 17.98
N GLU A 225 0.29 -9.03 19.04
CA GLU A 225 0.58 -10.30 19.72
C GLU A 225 0.32 -11.49 18.79
N CYS A 226 -0.84 -11.51 18.13
CA CYS A 226 -1.20 -12.52 17.13
C CYS A 226 -0.16 -12.60 16.00
N MET A 227 0.25 -11.46 15.45
CA MET A 227 1.26 -11.40 14.39
C MET A 227 2.61 -11.95 14.83
N GLN A 228 3.00 -11.68 16.08
CA GLN A 228 4.24 -12.18 16.64
C GLN A 228 4.19 -13.69 16.89
N GLU A 229 3.08 -14.22 17.39
CA GLU A 229 2.95 -15.65 17.69
C GLU A 229 2.85 -16.50 16.42
N GLN A 230 2.05 -16.06 15.45
CA GLN A 230 1.74 -16.84 14.26
C GLN A 230 2.82 -16.72 13.16
N PHE A 231 3.39 -15.53 12.99
CA PHE A 231 4.31 -15.24 11.87
C PHE A 231 5.69 -14.73 12.31
N ASN A 232 5.94 -14.62 13.62
CA ASN A 232 7.15 -14.00 14.16
C ASN A 232 7.39 -12.59 13.60
N LEU A 233 6.30 -11.83 13.43
CA LEU A 233 6.31 -10.46 12.91
C LEU A 233 6.09 -9.44 14.03
N LYS A 234 7.03 -8.51 14.15
CA LYS A 234 6.92 -7.32 15.00
C LYS A 234 6.73 -6.11 14.12
N ILE A 235 5.49 -5.75 13.87
CA ILE A 235 5.13 -4.57 13.10
C ILE A 235 4.76 -3.45 14.08
N SER A 236 5.59 -2.41 14.13
CA SER A 236 5.24 -1.21 14.90
C SER A 236 4.35 -0.27 14.09
N ASP A 237 3.44 0.42 14.78
CA ASP A 237 2.58 1.43 14.15
C ASP A 237 3.40 2.53 13.47
N ASP A 238 4.56 2.88 14.03
CA ASP A 238 5.50 3.84 13.43
C ASP A 238 5.99 3.40 12.06
N SER A 239 6.22 2.10 11.87
CA SER A 239 6.68 1.53 10.61
C SER A 239 5.56 1.51 9.59
N LEU A 240 4.36 1.07 9.98
CA LEU A 240 3.16 1.12 9.14
C LEU A 240 2.88 2.54 8.67
N TYR A 241 2.87 3.48 9.61
CA TYR A 241 2.70 4.90 9.34
C TYR A 241 3.79 5.43 8.39
N SER A 242 5.05 5.04 8.56
CA SER A 242 6.13 5.46 7.68
C SER A 242 5.97 4.92 6.25
N TYR A 243 5.54 3.67 6.08
CA TYR A 243 5.24 3.11 4.76
C TYR A 243 4.00 3.74 4.13
N ALA A 244 2.95 4.01 4.91
CA ALA A 244 1.76 4.70 4.43
C ALA A 244 2.11 6.11 3.92
N GLY A 245 2.85 6.89 4.72
CA GLY A 245 3.34 8.21 4.33
C GLY A 245 4.28 8.15 3.13
N PHE A 246 5.13 7.12 3.03
CA PHE A 246 5.96 6.90 1.85
C PHE A 246 5.13 6.72 0.58
N PHE A 247 4.14 5.83 0.58
CA PHE A 247 3.32 5.59 -0.60
C PHE A 247 2.48 6.81 -0.99
N LEU A 248 1.91 7.52 -0.01
CA LEU A 248 1.02 8.65 -0.27
C LEU A 248 1.75 9.95 -0.55
N ASN A 249 2.89 10.22 0.07
CA ASN A 249 3.50 11.55 0.08
C ASN A 249 4.84 11.66 -0.66
N THR A 250 5.56 10.55 -0.87
CA THR A 250 6.89 10.59 -1.51
C THR A 250 6.82 10.30 -3.01
N MET A 251 7.71 10.91 -3.79
CA MET A 251 7.92 10.57 -5.19
C MET A 251 8.37 9.13 -5.34
N GLY A 252 9.30 8.65 -4.50
CA GLY A 252 9.77 7.26 -4.55
C GLY A 252 8.63 6.26 -4.41
N GLY A 253 7.79 6.42 -3.38
CA GLY A 253 6.65 5.53 -3.11
C GLY A 253 5.59 5.58 -4.21
N ARG A 254 5.21 6.78 -4.66
CA ARG A 254 4.26 6.94 -5.77
C ARG A 254 4.78 6.28 -7.05
N LEU A 255 6.05 6.47 -7.39
CA LEU A 255 6.68 5.84 -8.56
C LEU A 255 6.74 4.31 -8.44
N TYR A 256 6.87 3.75 -7.23
CA TYR A 256 6.73 2.30 -7.04
C TYR A 256 5.34 1.80 -7.39
N LEU A 257 4.30 2.47 -6.89
CA LEU A 257 2.91 2.08 -7.16
C LEU A 257 2.53 2.25 -8.63
N PHE A 258 3.03 3.28 -9.32
CA PHE A 258 2.81 3.43 -10.77
C PHE A 258 3.42 2.32 -11.63
N ARG A 259 4.38 1.56 -11.10
CA ARG A 259 4.96 0.38 -11.76
C ARG A 259 4.23 -0.92 -11.40
N ARG A 260 3.13 -0.85 -10.66
CA ARG A 260 2.26 -1.98 -10.33
C ARG A 260 0.97 -1.89 -11.12
N ASP A 261 0.29 -3.03 -11.21
CA ASP A 261 -1.04 -3.07 -11.79
C ASP A 261 -2.01 -2.21 -10.95
N SER A 262 -3.08 -1.77 -11.60
CA SER A 262 -4.02 -0.84 -10.97
C SER A 262 -4.72 -1.42 -9.75
N MET A 263 -5.00 -2.74 -9.69
CA MET A 263 -5.59 -3.38 -8.50
C MET A 263 -4.65 -3.23 -7.30
N SER A 264 -3.39 -3.67 -7.43
CA SER A 264 -2.39 -3.53 -6.38
C SER A 264 -2.21 -2.08 -5.93
N ARG A 265 -2.18 -1.14 -6.88
CA ARG A 265 -2.05 0.30 -6.59
C ARG A 265 -3.24 0.84 -5.78
N MET A 266 -4.48 0.49 -6.15
CA MET A 266 -5.67 0.93 -5.43
C MET A 266 -5.71 0.39 -4.01
N ILE A 267 -5.47 -0.90 -3.82
CA ILE A 267 -5.56 -1.55 -2.51
C ILE A 267 -4.46 -1.05 -1.57
N VAL A 268 -3.23 -0.87 -2.05
CA VAL A 268 -2.14 -0.32 -1.23
C VAL A 268 -2.44 1.14 -0.83
N ASN A 269 -2.95 1.97 -1.75
CA ASN A 269 -3.36 3.33 -1.40
C ASN A 269 -4.50 3.35 -0.38
N TYR A 270 -5.48 2.45 -0.51
CA TYR A 270 -6.59 2.32 0.42
C TYR A 270 -6.09 2.07 1.85
N TYR A 271 -5.28 1.03 2.06
CA TYR A 271 -4.76 0.72 3.39
C TYR A 271 -3.75 1.76 3.90
N ALA A 272 -3.00 2.44 3.02
CA ALA A 272 -2.18 3.57 3.41
C ALA A 272 -3.03 4.72 3.96
N ILE A 273 -4.15 5.06 3.31
CA ILE A 273 -5.10 6.08 3.79
C ILE A 273 -5.65 5.70 5.15
N LEU A 274 -6.10 4.46 5.34
CA LEU A 274 -6.61 3.99 6.64
C LEU A 274 -5.55 4.08 7.75
N THR A 275 -4.30 3.76 7.42
CA THR A 275 -3.17 3.83 8.37
C THR A 275 -2.91 5.28 8.80
N ILE A 276 -2.94 6.24 7.87
CA ILE A 276 -2.78 7.66 8.20
C ILE A 276 -4.00 8.19 8.96
N ASP A 277 -5.22 7.78 8.62
CA ASP A 277 -6.42 8.14 9.38
C ASP A 277 -6.35 7.66 10.84
N LEU A 278 -5.89 6.43 11.06
CA LEU A 278 -5.66 5.90 12.40
C LEU A 278 -4.64 6.75 13.16
N ALA A 279 -3.51 7.06 12.52
CA ALA A 279 -2.49 7.93 13.11
C ALA A 279 -3.03 9.35 13.41
N ASN A 280 -3.92 9.89 12.57
CA ASN A 280 -4.59 11.17 12.83
C ASN A 280 -5.48 11.10 14.07
N ARG A 281 -6.32 10.06 14.18
CA ARG A 281 -7.23 9.86 15.32
C ARG A 281 -6.46 9.72 16.64
N GLU A 282 -5.29 9.12 16.59
CA GLU A 282 -4.44 8.90 17.77
C GLU A 282 -3.44 10.04 18.03
N GLY A 283 -3.44 11.11 17.21
CA GLY A 283 -2.51 12.22 17.35
C GLY A 283 -1.05 11.87 17.05
N ARG A 284 -0.81 10.78 16.30
CA ARG A 284 0.51 10.24 15.93
C ARG A 284 0.96 10.60 14.50
N ASN A 285 0.25 11.48 13.79
CA ASN A 285 0.64 11.95 12.46
C ASN A 285 1.84 12.92 12.51
N LYS A 286 3.02 12.39 12.87
CA LYS A 286 4.27 13.15 13.09
C LYS A 286 4.77 13.93 11.88
N TYR A 287 4.46 13.49 10.67
CA TYR A 287 4.90 14.12 9.43
C TYR A 287 3.85 15.06 8.82
N GLY A 288 2.66 15.18 9.43
CA GLY A 288 1.57 16.00 8.89
C GLY A 288 1.13 15.54 7.49
N VAL A 289 1.07 14.22 7.26
CA VAL A 289 0.60 13.69 5.98
C VAL A 289 -0.88 13.99 5.84
N GLU A 290 -1.22 14.86 4.89
CA GLU A 290 -2.60 15.16 4.49
C GLU A 290 -3.11 14.08 3.54
N ILE A 291 -4.37 13.66 3.71
CA ILE A 291 -4.97 12.54 2.96
C ILE A 291 -6.22 12.92 2.18
N ASP A 292 -6.70 14.14 2.30
CA ASP A 292 -7.85 14.69 1.56
C ASP A 292 -7.73 14.46 0.03
N THR A 293 -6.62 14.90 -0.56
CA THR A 293 -6.35 14.77 -1.98
C THR A 293 -6.14 13.29 -2.38
N ALA A 294 -5.58 12.48 -1.48
CA ALA A 294 -5.37 11.06 -1.71
C ALA A 294 -6.70 10.29 -1.70
N ILE A 295 -7.63 10.66 -0.83
CA ILE A 295 -8.99 10.11 -0.76
C ILE A 295 -9.73 10.41 -2.06
N ASP A 296 -9.79 11.69 -2.47
CA ASP A 296 -10.48 12.09 -3.70
C ASP A 296 -9.95 11.38 -4.93
N ARG A 297 -8.62 11.29 -5.04
CA ARG A 297 -7.97 10.57 -6.13
C ARG A 297 -8.32 9.08 -6.11
N LEU A 298 -8.30 8.44 -4.95
CA LEU A 298 -8.56 7.01 -4.87
C LEU A 298 -10.03 6.68 -5.17
N ILE A 299 -10.97 7.51 -4.72
CA ILE A 299 -12.39 7.41 -5.09
C ILE A 299 -12.50 7.45 -6.62
N GLY A 300 -11.95 8.48 -7.26
CA GLY A 300 -11.98 8.59 -8.72
C GLY A 300 -11.31 7.42 -9.44
N ASP A 301 -10.17 6.94 -8.94
CA ASP A 301 -9.47 5.77 -9.48
C ASP A 301 -10.33 4.49 -9.37
N ILE A 302 -11.00 4.25 -8.24
CA ILE A 302 -11.88 3.07 -8.06
C ILE A 302 -13.12 3.20 -8.93
N GLU A 303 -13.78 4.36 -8.96
CA GLU A 303 -15.01 4.59 -9.72
C GLU A 303 -14.81 4.42 -11.23
N SER A 304 -13.77 5.05 -11.77
CA SER A 304 -13.45 5.02 -13.20
C SER A 304 -12.81 3.71 -13.66
N SER A 305 -12.35 2.89 -12.73
CA SER A 305 -11.68 1.63 -13.06
C SER A 305 -12.66 0.56 -13.52
N SER A 306 -12.32 -0.10 -14.63
CA SER A 306 -12.99 -1.30 -15.14
C SER A 306 -12.55 -2.59 -14.44
N ILE A 307 -11.72 -2.49 -13.39
CA ILE A 307 -11.19 -3.63 -12.65
C ILE A 307 -12.21 -4.09 -11.64
N ASP A 308 -12.44 -5.39 -11.63
CA ASP A 308 -13.28 -6.07 -10.66
C ASP A 308 -12.55 -6.18 -9.31
N LEU A 309 -12.86 -5.24 -8.40
CA LEU A 309 -12.48 -5.29 -6.99
C LEU A 309 -13.61 -5.97 -6.23
N LYS A 310 -13.33 -7.07 -5.56
CA LYS A 310 -14.35 -7.85 -4.84
C LYS A 310 -14.99 -7.06 -3.71
N MET A 311 -14.24 -6.17 -3.06
CA MET A 311 -14.70 -5.33 -1.96
C MET A 311 -14.90 -3.87 -2.38
N ARG A 312 -15.20 -3.62 -3.67
CA ARG A 312 -15.35 -2.27 -4.25
C ARG A 312 -16.26 -1.36 -3.43
N GLU A 313 -17.47 -1.83 -3.12
CA GLU A 313 -18.48 -1.05 -2.38
C GLU A 313 -17.97 -0.69 -0.99
N THR A 314 -17.42 -1.66 -0.26
CA THR A 314 -16.83 -1.45 1.06
C THR A 314 -15.73 -0.38 1.04
N TYR A 315 -14.88 -0.39 0.02
CA TYR A 315 -13.83 0.64 -0.11
C TYR A 315 -14.41 2.01 -0.38
N LEU A 316 -15.36 2.12 -1.32
CA LEU A 316 -15.98 3.39 -1.67
C LEU A 316 -16.73 3.98 -0.48
N ASP A 317 -17.56 3.19 0.21
CA ASP A 317 -18.30 3.64 1.38
C ASP A 317 -17.34 4.16 2.47
N THR A 318 -16.26 3.43 2.73
CA THR A 318 -15.25 3.86 3.71
C THR A 318 -14.57 5.16 3.28
N LEU A 319 -14.19 5.29 2.01
CA LEU A 319 -13.53 6.49 1.49
C LEU A 319 -14.47 7.70 1.45
N TYR A 320 -15.76 7.51 1.14
CA TYR A 320 -16.75 8.58 1.19
C TYR A 320 -16.98 9.08 2.62
N ASN A 321 -17.05 8.18 3.60
CA ASN A 321 -17.11 8.56 5.01
C ASN A 321 -15.87 9.34 5.45
N LEU A 322 -14.68 8.91 5.01
CA LEU A 322 -13.45 9.65 5.27
C LEU A 322 -13.44 11.01 4.57
N LYS A 323 -13.91 11.10 3.33
CA LYS A 323 -14.01 12.37 2.60
C LYS A 323 -14.81 13.40 3.37
N VAL A 324 -15.99 13.03 3.89
CA VAL A 324 -16.82 13.92 4.72
C VAL A 324 -16.07 14.37 5.98
N LYS A 325 -15.25 13.50 6.58
CA LYS A 325 -14.50 13.80 7.80
C LYS A 325 -13.35 14.81 7.58
N TYR A 326 -12.74 14.82 6.40
CA TYR A 326 -11.56 15.64 6.09
C TYR A 326 -11.85 16.88 5.21
N GLN A 327 -13.12 17.13 4.89
CA GLN A 327 -13.61 18.34 4.24
C GLN A 327 -14.07 19.38 5.26
#